data_AF-A0A7C6N2J8-F1
#
_entry.id   AF-A0A7C6N2J8-F1
#
_cell.length_a   1.000
_cell.length_b   1.000
_cell.length_c   1.000
_cell.angle_alpha   90.00
_cell.angle_beta   90.00
_cell.angle_gamma   90.00
#
_symmetry.space_group_name_H-M   'P 1'
#
loop_
_entity.id
_entity.type
_entity.pdbx_description
1 polymer ?
#
loop_
_entity_poly.entity_id
_entity_poly.type
_entity_poly.pdbx_seq_one_letter_code
_entity_poly.pdbx_strand_id
1 'polypeptide(L)' 'MKYADAIKTLRKKMLLTQVEFAGLLEVSFGTVNRWERGQYIPTMKLKRKLVPFFEKYNIEVPNE' A
#
# COMPACT_ATOMS: atom_id res chain seq x y z
N MET A 1 1.50 -12.34 -6.75
CA MET A 1 1.08 -11.57 -5.55
C MET A 1 -0.27 -10.90 -5.86
N LYS A 2 -1.16 -10.58 -4.91
CA LYS A 2 -2.27 -9.63 -5.18
C LYS A 2 -1.87 -8.21 -4.78
N TYR A 3 -2.48 -7.18 -5.36
CA TYR A 3 -2.17 -5.79 -4.98
C TYR A 3 -2.32 -5.53 -3.47
N ALA A 4 -3.33 -6.15 -2.84
CA ALA A 4 -3.54 -6.12 -1.39
C ALA A 4 -2.35 -6.69 -0.61
N ASP A 5 -1.79 -7.81 -1.06
CA ASP A 5 -0.63 -8.45 -0.44
C ASP A 5 0.63 -7.60 -0.62
N ALA A 6 0.78 -6.94 -1.77
CA ALA A 6 1.89 -6.02 -2.03
C ALA A 6 1.88 -4.85 -1.05
N ILE A 7 0.73 -4.19 -0.88
CA ILE A 7 0.57 -3.08 0.08
C ILE A 7 0.90 -3.54 1.50
N LYS A 8 0.35 -4.69 1.92
CA LYS A 8 0.59 -5.22 3.26
C LYS A 8 2.05 -5.58 3.49
N THR A 9 2.71 -6.13 2.47
CA THR A 9 4.14 -6.45 2.48
C THR A 9 4.98 -5.19 2.59
N LEU A 10 4.65 -4.16 1.80
CA LEU A 10 5.32 -2.87 1.83
C LEU A 10 5.25 -2.25 3.22
N ARG A 11 4.05 -2.12 3.80
CA ARG A 11 3.86 -1.56 5.14
C ARG A 11 4.71 -2.30 6.18
N LYS A 12 4.69 -3.64 6.15
CA LYS A 12 5.47 -4.46 7.08
C LYS A 12 6.98 -4.27 6.89
N LYS A 13 7.48 -4.17 5.66
CA LYS A 13 8.90 -3.89 5.38
C LYS A 13 9.32 -2.50 5.88
N MET A 14 8.40 -1.55 5.92
CA MET A 14 8.61 -0.22 6.51
C MET A 14 8.48 -0.18 8.03
N LEU A 15 8.12 -1.31 8.68
CA LEU A 15 7.87 -1.41 10.12
C LEU A 15 6.78 -0.47 10.63
N LEU A 16 5.77 -0.20 9.80
CA LEU A 16 4.67 0.72 10.13
C LEU A 16 3.40 -0.02 10.54
N THR A 17 2.67 0.55 11.48
CA THR A 17 1.25 0.25 11.71
C THR A 17 0.40 0.72 10.53
N GLN A 18 -0.84 0.23 10.44
CA GLN A 18 -1.77 0.71 9.40
C GLN A 18 -2.10 2.21 9.57
N VAL A 19 -2.05 2.74 10.80
CA VAL A 19 -2.31 4.15 11.09
C VAL A 19 -1.15 5.02 10.60
N GLU A 20 0.08 4.65 10.93
CA GLU A 20 1.27 5.39 10.47
C GLU A 20 1.42 5.33 8.95
N PHE A 21 1.13 4.18 8.34
CA PHE A 21 1.15 4.04 6.89
C PHE A 21 0.07 4.88 6.21
N ALA A 22 -1.11 4.98 6.83
CA ALA A 22 -2.16 5.89 6.36
C ALA A 22 -1.73 7.35 6.48
N GLY A 23 -1.08 7.72 7.58
CA GLY A 23 -0.50 9.06 7.79
C GLY A 23 0.55 9.40 6.72
N LEU A 24 1.46 8.47 6.42
CA LEU A 24 2.47 8.63 5.37
C LEU A 24 1.85 8.91 3.99
N LEU A 25 0.72 8.28 3.68
CA LEU A 25 0.04 8.41 2.39
C LEU A 25 -1.00 9.54 2.35
N GLU A 26 -1.23 10.22 3.48
CA GLU A 26 -2.27 11.24 3.68
C GLU A 26 -3.69 10.70 3.39
N VAL A 27 -3.98 9.50 3.89
CA VAL A 27 -5.30 8.87 3.78
C VAL A 27 -5.81 8.42 5.15
N SER A 28 -7.08 8.01 5.22
CA SER A 28 -7.63 7.44 6.45
C SER A 28 -7.09 6.02 6.71
N PHE A 29 -7.00 5.63 7.98
CA PHE A 29 -6.74 4.24 8.37
C PHE A 29 -7.70 3.25 7.68
N GLY A 30 -8.98 3.61 7.58
CA GLY A 30 -10.01 2.78 6.93
C GLY A 30 -9.71 2.50 5.45
N THR A 31 -9.05 3.45 4.77
CA THR A 31 -8.59 3.29 3.38
C THR A 31 -7.53 2.20 3.28
N VAL A 32 -6.49 2.25 4.12
CA VAL A 32 -5.42 1.23 4.16
C VAL A 32 -5.99 -0.14 4.56
N ASN A 33 -6.88 -0.19 5.55
CA ASN A 33 -7.52 -1.44 5.98
C ASN A 33 -8.29 -2.10 4.81
N ARG A 34 -9.10 -1.33 4.07
CA ARG A 34 -9.83 -1.83 2.89
C ARG A 34 -8.90 -2.37 1.80
N TRP A 35 -7.77 -1.70 1.57
CA TRP A 35 -6.77 -2.16 0.61
C TRP A 35 -6.11 -3.47 1.03
N GLU A 36 -5.65 -3.58 2.29
CA GLU A 36 -5.00 -4.80 2.79
C GLU A 36 -5.96 -5.99 2.90
N ARG A 37 -7.27 -5.73 2.97
CA ARG A 37 -8.33 -6.74 2.89
C ARG A 37 -8.75 -7.09 1.46
N GLY A 38 -8.19 -6.41 0.46
CA GLY A 38 -8.55 -6.60 -0.95
C GLY A 38 -9.97 -6.16 -1.32
N GLN A 39 -10.61 -5.32 -0.50
CA GLN A 39 -11.95 -4.80 -0.78
C GLN A 39 -11.92 -3.68 -1.83
N TYR A 40 -10.81 -2.94 -1.87
CA TYR A 40 -10.60 -1.82 -2.79
C TYR A 40 -9.12 -1.78 -3.20
N ILE A 41 -8.85 -1.12 -4.31
CA ILE A 41 -7.50 -0.81 -4.77
C ILE A 41 -7.21 0.70 -4.64
N PRO A 42 -5.94 1.12 -4.53
CA PRO A 42 -5.61 2.55 -4.52
C PRO A 42 -5.97 3.22 -5.84
N THR A 43 -6.39 4.48 -5.76
CA THR A 43 -6.59 5.33 -6.95
C THR A 43 -5.26 5.59 -7.66
N MET A 44 -5.28 6.00 -8.94
CA MET A 44 -4.03 6.29 -9.68
C MET A 44 -3.12 7.32 -8.99
N LYS A 45 -3.70 8.33 -8.31
CA LYS A 45 -2.94 9.29 -7.50
C LYS A 45 -2.14 8.57 -6.40
N LEU A 46 -2.76 7.61 -5.71
CA LEU A 46 -2.14 6.85 -4.62
C LEU A 46 -1.21 5.76 -5.15
N LYS A 47 -1.52 5.13 -6.29
CA LYS A 47 -0.60 4.22 -6.98
C LYS A 47 0.72 4.94 -7.31
N ARG A 48 0.67 6.17 -7.84
CA ARG A 48 1.87 7.00 -8.09
C ARG A 48 2.66 7.32 -6.82
N LYS A 49 1.99 7.58 -5.68
CA LYS A 49 2.67 7.74 -4.38
C LYS A 49 3.33 6.44 -3.90
N LEU A 50 2.75 5.29 -4.22
CA LEU A 50 3.23 3.97 -3.76
C LEU A 50 4.39 3.41 -4.58
N VAL A 51 4.44 3.68 -5.89
CA VAL A 51 5.47 3.14 -6.82
C VAL A 51 6.90 3.30 -6.30
N PRO A 52 7.35 4.49 -5.86
CA PRO A 52 8.73 4.65 -5.38
C PRO A 52 9.05 3.78 -4.16
N PHE A 53 8.05 3.50 -3.31
CA PHE A 53 8.22 2.63 -2.17
C PHE A 53 8.30 1.15 -2.60
N PHE A 54 7.47 0.72 -3.54
CA PHE A 54 7.54 -0.65 -4.07
C PHE A 54 8.90 -0.93 -4.72
N GLU A 55 9.40 0.00 -5.52
CA GLU A 55 10.74 -0.08 -6.13
C GLU A 55 11.83 -0.14 -5.06
N LYS A 56 11.80 0.77 -4.08
CA LYS A 56 12.78 0.82 -2.97
C LYS A 56 12.88 -0.51 -2.21
N TYR A 57 11.76 -1.21 -2.03
CA TYR A 57 11.71 -2.44 -1.26
C TYR A 57 11.70 -3.71 -2.11
N ASN A 58 11.93 -3.59 -3.44
CA ASN A 58 11.91 -4.68 -4.42
C ASN A 58 10.63 -5.53 -4.29
N ILE A 59 9.48 -4.87 -4.31
CA ILE A 59 8.17 -5.52 -4.24
C ILE A 59 7.54 -5.50 -5.62
N GLU A 60 7.36 -6.67 -6.21
CA GLU A 60 6.64 -6.83 -7.47
C GLU A 60 5.14 -6.65 -7.25
N VAL A 61 4.61 -5.60 -7.85
CA VAL A 61 3.17 -5.34 -7.89
C VAL A 61 2.65 -5.89 -9.20
N PRO A 62 1.60 -6.73 -9.20
CA PRO A 62 0.98 -7.17 -10.43
C PRO A 62 0.45 -5.95 -11.18
N ASN A 63 0.80 -5.86 -12.46
CA ASN A 63 0.06 -5.04 -13.40
C ASN A 63 -1.32 -5.68 -13.53
N GLU A 64 -2.37 -4.94 -13.13
CA GLU A 64 -3.76 -5.31 -13.40
C GLU A 64 -4.02 -5.34 -14.91
#